data_AF-A0A4R3QIY0-F1
#
_entry.id   AF-A0A4R3QIY0-F1
#
_cell.length_a   1.000
_cell.length_b   1.000
_cell.length_c   1.000
_cell.angle_alpha   90.00
_cell.angle_beta   90.00
_cell.angle_gamma   90.00
#
_symmetry.space_group_name_H-M   'P 1'
#
loop_
_entity.id
_entity.type
_entity.pdbx_description
1 polymer ?
#
loop_
_entity_poly.entity_id
_entity_poly.type
_entity_poly.pdbx_seq_one_letter_code
_entity_poly.pdbx_strand_id
1 'polypeptide(L)'
;MAIAETKLAIEAGVAGISLVSQLMSLIKQARASDQTDPQMAEILAQLPAAAFSLAKDLLGECEALKQAFIDAKIDTKYTIAELEDKHWWWFGGKYKLVQRFLSCSNALSDIAGHAIDDFIAVARCRDQIKLVTEAFIEARKSKEEVEAVINRETPVGEILDKLIGLSRQLRDDVQKLL
;
A
#
# COMPACT_ATOMS: atom_id res chain seq x y z
N MET A 1 -12.23 -2.71 -21.99
CA MET A 1 -12.22 -1.77 -20.85
C MET A 1 -11.97 -2.47 -19.52
N ALA A 2 -12.35 -3.74 -19.35
CA ALA A 2 -12.33 -4.39 -18.05
C ALA A 2 -11.06 -5.25 -17.74
N ILE A 3 -10.16 -5.44 -18.73
CA ILE A 3 -8.76 -5.93 -18.59
C ILE A 3 -7.91 -5.00 -17.71
N ALA A 4 -8.30 -3.72 -17.63
CA ALA A 4 -7.53 -2.75 -16.86
C ALA A 4 -7.74 -2.94 -15.34
N GLU A 5 -8.90 -3.40 -14.90
CA GLU A 5 -9.33 -3.15 -13.51
C GLU A 5 -8.70 -4.08 -12.48
N THR A 6 -8.50 -5.38 -12.78
CA THR A 6 -7.86 -6.32 -11.84
C THR A 6 -6.38 -6.00 -11.66
N LYS A 7 -5.71 -5.65 -12.77
CA LYS A 7 -4.33 -5.16 -12.75
C LYS A 7 -4.22 -3.88 -11.94
N LEU A 8 -5.15 -2.94 -12.15
CA LEU A 8 -5.18 -1.65 -11.47
C LEU A 8 -5.46 -1.82 -9.97
N ALA A 9 -6.27 -2.81 -9.56
CA ALA A 9 -6.47 -3.17 -8.16
C ALA A 9 -5.14 -3.59 -7.54
N ILE A 10 -4.46 -4.56 -8.14
CA ILE A 10 -3.19 -5.04 -7.61
C ILE A 10 -2.14 -3.90 -7.56
N GLU A 11 -2.01 -3.11 -8.63
CA GLU A 11 -1.14 -1.93 -8.68
C GLU A 11 -1.44 -0.91 -7.58
N ALA A 12 -2.72 -0.68 -7.29
CA ALA A 12 -3.12 0.23 -6.22
C ALA A 12 -2.71 -0.34 -4.85
N GLY A 13 -2.82 -1.65 -4.63
CA GLY A 13 -2.35 -2.30 -3.41
C GLY A 13 -0.84 -2.12 -3.20
N VAL A 14 -0.06 -2.23 -4.28
CA VAL A 14 1.39 -1.94 -4.26
C VAL A 14 1.68 -0.50 -3.89
N ALA A 15 0.94 0.44 -4.49
CA ALA A 15 1.09 1.85 -4.20
C ALA A 15 0.81 2.15 -2.71
N GLY A 16 -0.25 1.55 -2.15
CA GLY A 16 -0.57 1.63 -0.72
C GLY A 16 0.59 1.13 0.15
N ILE A 17 1.12 -0.06 -0.11
CA ILE A 17 2.26 -0.62 0.64
C ILE A 17 3.47 0.32 0.57
N SER A 18 3.79 0.83 -0.62
CA SER A 18 4.92 1.74 -0.81
C SER A 18 4.76 3.03 0.00
N LEU A 19 3.56 3.62 0.02
CA LEU A 19 3.30 4.87 0.74
C LEU A 19 3.39 4.69 2.26
N VAL A 20 2.87 3.59 2.82
CA VAL A 20 3.02 3.35 4.27
C VAL A 20 4.49 3.04 4.62
N SER A 21 5.24 2.39 3.72
CA SER A 21 6.68 2.19 3.87
C SER A 21 7.46 3.52 3.88
N GLN A 22 7.05 4.50 3.06
CA GLN A 22 7.61 5.87 3.09
C GLN A 22 7.40 6.51 4.46
N LEU A 23 6.15 6.51 4.96
CA LEU A 23 5.83 7.07 6.27
C LEU A 23 6.68 6.42 7.37
N MET A 24 6.87 5.11 7.34
CA MET A 24 7.74 4.41 8.28
C MET A 24 9.20 4.86 8.22
N SER A 25 9.77 4.98 7.02
CA SER A 25 11.16 5.41 6.86
C SER A 25 11.35 6.85 7.35
N LEU A 26 10.39 7.75 7.05
CA LEU A 26 10.38 9.11 7.57
C LEU A 26 10.39 9.13 9.11
N ILE A 27 9.54 8.32 9.75
CA ILE A 27 9.51 8.21 11.23
C ILE A 27 10.88 7.75 11.78
N LYS A 28 11.47 6.71 11.19
CA LYS A 28 12.75 6.15 11.64
C LYS A 28 13.88 7.18 11.52
N GLN A 29 13.98 7.83 10.36
CA GLN A 29 15.04 8.80 10.08
C GLN A 29 14.90 10.06 10.93
N ALA A 30 13.67 10.55 11.12
CA ALA A 30 13.43 11.73 11.93
C ALA A 30 13.66 11.48 13.43
N ARG A 31 13.43 10.27 13.94
CA ARG A 31 13.82 9.87 15.30
C ARG A 31 15.34 9.73 15.49
N ALA A 32 16.08 9.43 14.43
CA ALA A 32 17.54 9.34 14.46
C ALA A 32 18.22 10.71 14.39
N SER A 33 17.47 11.76 14.03
CA SER A 33 17.93 13.15 13.99
C SER A 33 17.88 13.78 15.40
N ASP A 34 19.04 14.13 15.94
CA ASP A 34 19.26 14.73 17.28
C ASP A 34 18.69 16.16 17.46
N GLN A 35 18.03 16.71 16.43
CA GLN A 35 17.44 18.05 16.43
C GLN A 35 15.91 17.97 16.27
N THR A 36 15.20 17.61 17.33
CA THR A 36 13.73 17.63 17.33
C THR A 36 13.20 18.94 17.91
N ASP A 37 12.96 19.93 17.05
CA ASP A 37 12.15 21.13 17.35
C ASP A 37 10.72 20.69 17.77
N PRO A 38 10.07 21.35 18.74
CA PRO A 38 8.73 21.01 19.22
C PRO A 38 7.68 20.77 18.14
N GLN A 39 7.69 21.55 17.05
CA GLN A 39 6.71 21.38 15.95
C GLN A 39 6.96 20.13 15.12
N MET A 40 8.22 19.78 14.88
CA MET A 40 8.57 18.53 14.23
C MET A 40 8.27 17.35 15.16
N ALA A 41 8.53 17.50 16.46
CA ALA A 41 8.21 16.48 17.46
C ALA A 41 6.70 16.17 17.52
N GLU A 42 5.84 17.18 17.40
CA GLU A 42 4.38 17.00 17.38
C GLU A 42 3.89 16.23 16.15
N ILE A 43 4.40 16.56 14.96
CA ILE A 43 4.10 15.83 13.72
C ILE A 43 4.64 14.40 13.80
N LEU A 44 5.88 14.23 14.26
CA LEU A 44 6.50 12.92 14.46
C LEU A 44 5.80 12.05 15.51
N ALA A 45 5.08 12.66 16.45
CA ALA A 45 4.24 11.93 17.40
C ALA A 45 2.96 11.38 16.75
N GLN A 46 2.45 12.04 15.72
CA GLN A 46 1.20 11.66 15.04
C GLN A 46 1.40 10.67 13.89
N LEU A 47 2.54 10.74 13.19
CA LEU A 47 2.83 9.88 12.03
C LEU A 47 2.81 8.37 12.34
N PRO A 48 3.33 7.87 13.48
CA PRO A 48 3.28 6.44 13.79
C PRO A 48 1.84 5.90 13.91
N ALA A 49 0.95 6.65 14.55
CA ALA A 49 -0.45 6.28 14.68
C ALA A 49 -1.18 6.30 13.33
N ALA A 50 -0.92 7.32 12.50
CA ALA A 50 -1.47 7.41 11.15
C ALA A 50 -0.98 6.26 10.25
N ALA A 51 0.33 5.99 10.25
CA ALA A 51 0.93 4.88 9.51
C ALA A 51 0.36 3.52 9.97
N PHE A 52 0.11 3.35 11.27
CA PHE A 52 -0.45 2.13 11.81
C PHE A 52 -1.90 1.93 11.37
N SER A 53 -2.72 2.98 11.41
CA SER A 53 -4.10 2.93 10.92
C SER A 53 -4.13 2.57 9.44
N LEU A 54 -3.32 3.23 8.62
CA LEU A 54 -3.23 2.96 7.18
C LEU A 54 -2.77 1.52 6.88
N ALA A 55 -1.76 1.02 7.59
CA ALA A 55 -1.29 -0.36 7.44
C ALA A 55 -2.39 -1.38 7.79
N LYS A 56 -3.16 -1.10 8.85
CA LYS A 56 -4.28 -1.94 9.29
C LYS A 56 -5.42 -1.95 8.28
N ASP A 57 -5.80 -0.77 7.77
CA ASP A 57 -6.88 -0.63 6.78
C ASP A 57 -6.49 -1.32 5.47
N LEU A 58 -5.25 -1.14 5.00
CA LEU A 58 -4.73 -1.84 3.83
C LEU A 58 -4.74 -3.36 3.98
N LEU A 59 -4.28 -3.88 5.12
CA LEU A 59 -4.34 -5.31 5.42
C LEU A 59 -5.78 -5.83 5.37
N GLY A 60 -6.72 -5.12 6.00
CA GLY A 60 -8.13 -5.49 6.03
C GLY A 60 -8.75 -5.54 4.63
N GLU A 61 -8.40 -4.59 3.76
CA GLU A 61 -8.87 -4.56 2.37
C GLU A 61 -8.25 -5.65 1.50
N CYS A 62 -6.97 -5.98 1.69
CA CYS A 62 -6.35 -7.12 1.01
C CYS A 62 -6.98 -8.46 1.45
N GLU A 63 -7.25 -8.64 2.75
CA GLU A 63 -7.93 -9.82 3.28
C GLU A 63 -9.39 -9.89 2.77
N ALA A 64 -10.11 -8.77 2.75
CA ALA A 64 -11.45 -8.68 2.20
C ALA A 64 -11.49 -8.98 0.70
N LEU A 65 -10.51 -8.49 -0.07
CA LEU A 65 -10.35 -8.80 -1.49
C LEU A 65 -10.19 -10.31 -1.70
N LYS A 66 -9.27 -10.93 -0.96
CA LYS A 66 -9.05 -12.38 -1.04
C LYS A 66 -10.29 -13.18 -0.67
N GLN A 67 -10.97 -12.82 0.42
CA GLN A 67 -12.20 -13.48 0.84
C GLN A 67 -13.30 -13.34 -0.22
N ALA A 68 -13.42 -12.16 -0.84
CA ALA A 68 -14.40 -11.94 -1.87
C ALA A 68 -14.12 -12.78 -3.14
N PHE A 69 -12.85 -13.00 -3.50
CA PHE A 69 -12.48 -13.95 -4.57
C PHE A 69 -12.94 -15.38 -4.24
N ILE A 70 -12.77 -15.82 -3.00
CA ILE A 70 -13.20 -17.13 -2.50
C ILE A 70 -14.74 -17.25 -2.54
N ASP A 71 -15.46 -16.26 -2.02
CA ASP A 71 -16.93 -16.25 -1.95
C ASP A 71 -17.57 -16.25 -3.34
N ALA A 72 -16.93 -15.58 -4.30
CA ALA A 72 -17.31 -15.56 -5.70
C ALA A 72 -16.96 -16.87 -6.45
N LYS A 73 -16.37 -17.87 -5.76
CA LYS A 73 -15.89 -19.14 -6.34
C LYS A 73 -14.97 -18.91 -7.53
N ILE A 74 -14.11 -17.91 -7.45
CA ILE A 74 -13.06 -17.68 -8.44
C ILE A 74 -11.88 -18.58 -8.07
N ASP A 75 -11.40 -19.37 -9.02
CA ASP A 75 -10.18 -20.15 -8.79
C ASP A 75 -8.98 -19.20 -8.83
N THR A 76 -8.39 -18.96 -7.66
CA THR A 76 -7.25 -18.05 -7.48
C THR A 76 -5.94 -18.64 -7.99
N LYS A 77 -5.94 -19.88 -8.51
CA LYS A 77 -4.78 -20.48 -9.21
C LYS A 77 -4.59 -19.90 -10.60
N TYR A 78 -5.63 -19.28 -11.17
CA TYR A 78 -5.49 -18.59 -12.44
C TYR A 78 -4.70 -17.30 -12.27
N THR A 79 -3.92 -17.01 -13.29
CA THR A 79 -3.29 -15.71 -13.50
C THR A 79 -4.34 -14.65 -13.87
N ILE A 80 -3.94 -13.38 -13.83
CA ILE A 80 -4.80 -12.28 -14.26
C ILE A 80 -5.21 -12.47 -15.73
N ALA A 81 -4.25 -12.83 -16.59
CA ALA A 81 -4.49 -13.04 -18.02
C ALA A 81 -5.49 -14.19 -18.27
N GLU A 82 -5.36 -15.30 -17.55
CA GLU A 82 -6.27 -16.44 -17.69
C GLU A 82 -7.69 -16.13 -17.20
N LEU A 83 -7.85 -15.34 -16.13
CA LEU A 83 -9.16 -14.91 -15.64
C LEU A 83 -9.86 -13.97 -16.64
N GLU A 84 -9.09 -13.09 -17.28
CA GLU A 84 -9.59 -12.13 -18.28
C GLU A 84 -10.14 -12.83 -19.54
N ASP A 85 -9.54 -13.96 -19.93
CA ASP A 85 -9.98 -14.77 -21.07
C ASP A 85 -11.26 -15.59 -20.80
N LYS A 86 -11.71 -15.68 -19.55
CA LYS A 86 -12.93 -16.41 -19.21
C LYS A 86 -14.18 -15.55 -19.32
N HIS A 87 -15.07 -15.90 -20.24
CA HIS A 87 -16.36 -15.20 -20.44
C HIS A 87 -17.21 -15.04 -19.14
N TRP A 88 -17.14 -16.00 -18.22
CA TRP A 88 -17.88 -15.94 -16.94
C TRP A 88 -17.35 -14.89 -15.96
N TRP A 89 -16.12 -14.40 -16.15
CA TRP A 89 -15.53 -13.32 -15.36
C TRP A 89 -16.33 -12.01 -15.52
N TRP A 90 -16.79 -11.75 -16.75
CA TRP A 90 -17.45 -10.50 -17.13
C TRP A 90 -18.95 -10.45 -16.80
N PHE A 91 -19.59 -11.58 -16.51
CA PHE A 91 -21.06 -11.69 -16.43
C PHE A 91 -21.65 -11.87 -15.01
N GLY A 92 -20.82 -11.87 -13.97
CA GLY A 92 -21.27 -11.92 -12.57
C GLY A 92 -20.75 -10.73 -11.77
N GLY A 93 -21.31 -10.43 -10.59
CA GLY A 93 -20.90 -9.32 -9.70
C GLY A 93 -19.42 -9.27 -9.26
N LYS A 94 -18.58 -10.15 -9.82
CA LYS A 94 -17.12 -10.25 -9.75
C LYS A 94 -16.41 -8.99 -10.27
N TYR A 95 -16.99 -8.27 -11.23
CA TYR A 95 -16.49 -6.96 -11.68
C TYR A 95 -16.56 -5.88 -10.58
N LYS A 96 -17.66 -5.84 -9.82
CA LYS A 96 -17.86 -4.84 -8.74
C LYS A 96 -16.88 -5.03 -7.58
N LEU A 97 -16.39 -6.25 -7.41
CA LEU A 97 -15.43 -6.63 -6.38
C LEU A 97 -14.08 -5.96 -6.62
N VAL A 98 -13.60 -6.00 -7.87
CA VAL A 98 -12.39 -5.31 -8.31
C VAL A 98 -12.55 -3.79 -8.19
N GLN A 99 -13.69 -3.24 -8.62
CA GLN A 99 -13.96 -1.81 -8.49
C GLN A 99 -14.00 -1.31 -7.04
N ARG A 100 -14.53 -2.12 -6.11
CA ARG A 100 -14.58 -1.76 -4.69
C ARG A 100 -13.17 -1.68 -4.10
N PHE A 101 -12.32 -2.66 -4.40
CA PHE A 101 -10.94 -2.63 -3.96
C PHE A 101 -10.18 -1.43 -4.53
N LEU A 102 -10.35 -1.17 -5.82
CA LEU A 102 -9.79 0.01 -6.49
C LEU A 102 -10.15 1.31 -5.79
N SER A 103 -11.43 1.50 -5.51
CA SER A 103 -11.91 2.70 -4.82
C SER A 103 -11.26 2.86 -3.45
N CYS A 104 -11.08 1.77 -2.70
CA CYS A 104 -10.46 1.84 -1.38
C CYS A 104 -8.96 2.09 -1.47
N SER A 105 -8.27 1.41 -2.37
CA SER A 105 -6.84 1.55 -2.55
C SER A 105 -6.44 2.94 -3.05
N ASN A 106 -7.28 3.56 -3.88
CA ASN A 106 -7.11 4.96 -4.26
C ASN A 106 -7.30 5.89 -3.06
N ALA A 107 -8.34 5.67 -2.26
CA ALA A 107 -8.58 6.48 -1.05
C ALA A 107 -7.41 6.38 -0.04
N LEU A 108 -6.85 5.18 0.15
CA LEU A 108 -5.66 4.98 0.99
C LEU A 108 -4.43 5.68 0.41
N SER A 109 -4.28 5.66 -0.92
CA SER A 109 -3.19 6.35 -1.60
C SER A 109 -3.30 7.87 -1.45
N ASP A 110 -4.51 8.42 -1.54
CA ASP A 110 -4.77 9.86 -1.33
C ASP A 110 -4.45 10.27 0.11
N ILE A 111 -4.90 9.50 1.11
CA ILE A 111 -4.64 9.80 2.53
C ILE A 111 -3.12 9.76 2.82
N ALA A 112 -2.44 8.71 2.35
CA ALA A 112 -1.01 8.59 2.57
C ALA A 112 -0.21 9.65 1.80
N GLY A 113 -0.65 9.99 0.58
CA GLY A 113 -0.09 11.09 -0.22
C GLY A 113 -0.19 12.43 0.50
N HIS A 114 -1.35 12.77 1.05
CA HIS A 114 -1.52 14.00 1.84
C HIS A 114 -0.60 14.04 3.07
N ALA A 115 -0.49 12.93 3.81
CA ALA A 115 0.40 12.85 4.97
C ALA A 115 1.88 13.04 4.58
N ILE A 116 2.29 12.53 3.41
CA ILE A 116 3.65 12.72 2.88
C ILE A 116 3.86 14.16 2.42
N ASP A 117 2.89 14.77 1.73
CA ASP A 117 2.96 16.17 1.28
C ASP A 117 3.10 17.13 2.47
N ASP A 118 2.33 16.90 3.53
CA ASP A 118 2.42 17.68 4.78
C ASP A 118 3.81 17.54 5.41
N PHE A 119 4.37 16.33 5.44
CA PHE A 119 5.72 16.10 5.95
C PHE A 119 6.80 16.77 5.07
N ILE A 120 6.66 16.70 3.75
CA ILE A 120 7.56 17.37 2.80
C ILE A 120 7.51 18.88 2.99
N ALA A 121 6.32 19.46 3.15
CA ALA A 121 6.16 20.89 3.38
C ALA A 121 6.91 21.33 4.64
N VAL A 122 6.76 20.59 5.73
CA VAL A 122 7.43 20.87 7.01
C VAL A 122 8.94 20.68 6.90
N ALA A 123 9.40 19.62 6.23
CA ALA A 123 10.82 19.39 6.01
C ALA A 123 11.47 20.47 5.12
N ARG A 124 10.76 20.98 4.11
CA ARG A 124 11.19 22.10 3.27
C ARG A 124 11.30 23.40 4.04
N CYS A 125 10.32 23.71 4.90
CA CYS A 125 10.37 24.88 5.78
C CYS A 125 11.55 24.86 6.77
N ARG A 126 12.21 23.71 6.95
CA ARG A 126 13.26 23.49 7.94
C ARG A 126 14.60 23.04 7.33
N ASP A 127 14.76 23.12 6.01
CA ASP A 127 15.97 22.70 5.28
C ASP A 127 16.40 21.23 5.52
N GLN A 128 15.46 20.35 5.91
CA GLN A 128 15.70 18.93 6.19
C GLN A 128 15.35 18.00 5.01
N ILE A 129 15.39 18.52 3.79
CA ILE A 129 15.01 17.80 2.55
C ILE A 129 15.81 16.49 2.34
N LYS A 130 17.01 16.37 2.92
CA LYS A 130 17.81 15.15 2.85
C LYS A 130 17.10 13.94 3.48
N LEU A 131 16.44 14.11 4.63
CA LEU A 131 15.68 13.05 5.30
C LEU A 131 14.52 12.57 4.41
N VAL A 132 13.81 13.51 3.77
CA VAL A 132 12.77 13.17 2.80
C VAL A 132 13.35 12.38 1.63
N THR A 133 14.47 12.83 1.08
CA THR A 133 15.10 12.22 -0.09
C THR A 133 15.51 10.78 0.19
N GLU A 134 16.11 10.50 1.34
CA GLU A 134 16.54 9.16 1.73
C GLU A 134 15.35 8.22 1.94
N ALA A 135 14.28 8.67 2.58
CA ALA A 135 13.06 7.87 2.75
C ALA A 135 12.39 7.51 1.42
N PHE A 136 12.37 8.44 0.46
CA PHE A 136 11.84 8.17 -0.88
C PHE A 136 12.69 7.17 -1.67
N ILE A 137 14.02 7.18 -1.50
CA ILE A 137 14.91 6.19 -2.14
C ILE A 137 14.64 4.79 -1.59
N GLU A 138 14.50 4.64 -0.27
CA GLU A 138 14.23 3.35 0.37
C GLU A 138 12.86 2.79 -0.04
N ALA A 139 11.84 3.63 -0.07
CA ALA A 139 10.51 3.20 -0.49
C ALA A 139 10.41 2.87 -1.98
N ARG A 140 11.20 3.54 -2.83
CA ARG A 140 11.29 3.18 -4.25
C ARG A 140 11.85 1.77 -4.42
N LYS A 141 12.88 1.39 -3.65
CA LYS A 141 13.39 0.01 -3.66
C LYS A 141 12.33 -0.98 -3.22
N SER A 142 11.62 -0.67 -2.13
CA SER A 142 10.53 -1.51 -1.64
C SER A 142 9.41 -1.65 -2.68
N LYS A 143 9.06 -0.57 -3.39
CA LYS A 143 8.11 -0.62 -4.51
C LYS A 143 8.60 -1.54 -5.63
N GLU A 144 9.84 -1.38 -6.08
CA GLU A 144 10.45 -2.20 -7.14
C GLU A 144 10.48 -3.69 -6.75
N GLU A 145 10.77 -4.02 -5.49
CA GLU A 145 10.72 -5.39 -4.95
C GLU A 145 9.30 -5.97 -4.97
N VAL A 146 8.28 -5.17 -4.62
CA VAL A 146 6.89 -5.60 -4.62
C VAL A 146 6.36 -5.74 -6.05
N GLU A 147 6.68 -4.81 -6.95
CA GLU A 147 6.34 -4.87 -8.38
C GLU A 147 6.98 -6.09 -9.06
N ALA A 148 8.22 -6.44 -8.72
CA ALA A 148 8.90 -7.61 -9.28
C ALA A 148 8.20 -8.94 -8.95
N VAL A 149 7.48 -9.01 -7.82
CA VAL A 149 6.71 -10.19 -7.42
C VAL A 149 5.33 -10.23 -8.09
N ILE A 150 4.85 -9.07 -8.53
CA ILE A 150 3.56 -8.89 -9.19
C ILE A 150 3.77 -8.95 -10.69
N ASN A 151 3.99 -10.16 -11.18
CA ASN A 151 3.99 -10.46 -12.60
C ASN A 151 2.59 -10.91 -13.04
N ARG A 152 2.19 -10.59 -14.28
CA ARG A 152 0.90 -11.00 -14.87
C ARG A 152 0.79 -12.53 -15.01
N GLU A 153 1.91 -13.24 -14.96
CA GLU A 153 1.98 -14.71 -14.99
C GLU A 153 1.92 -15.35 -13.59
N THR A 154 1.90 -14.54 -12.53
CA THR A 154 1.73 -15.05 -11.17
C THR A 154 0.24 -15.30 -10.88
N PRO A 155 -0.14 -16.43 -10.28
CA PRO A 155 -1.51 -16.68 -9.84
C PRO A 155 -2.04 -15.58 -8.92
N VAL A 156 -3.29 -15.17 -9.11
CA VAL A 156 -3.90 -14.07 -8.32
C VAL A 156 -3.88 -14.38 -6.82
N GLY A 157 -4.07 -15.65 -6.42
CA GLY A 157 -4.00 -16.05 -5.02
C GLY A 157 -2.64 -15.79 -4.39
N GLU A 158 -1.56 -16.06 -5.12
CA GLU A 158 -0.19 -15.83 -4.66
C GLU A 158 0.12 -14.32 -4.54
N ILE A 159 -0.38 -13.52 -5.48
CA ILE A 159 -0.28 -12.06 -5.41
C ILE A 159 -0.99 -11.53 -4.17
N LEU A 160 -2.23 -11.96 -3.92
CA LEU A 160 -3.02 -11.53 -2.77
C LEU A 160 -2.37 -11.97 -1.45
N ASP A 161 -1.87 -13.21 -1.38
CA ASP A 161 -1.16 -13.70 -0.21
C ASP A 161 0.12 -12.91 0.08
N LYS A 162 0.85 -12.52 -0.97
CA LYS A 162 2.03 -11.67 -0.82
C LYS A 162 1.66 -10.28 -0.32
N LEU A 163 0.63 -9.64 -0.89
CA LEU A 163 0.16 -8.32 -0.46
C LEU A 163 -0.31 -8.34 1.01
N ILE A 164 -1.05 -9.38 1.41
CA ILE A 164 -1.47 -9.59 2.81
C ILE A 164 -0.25 -9.76 3.71
N GLY A 165 0.72 -10.61 3.31
CA GLY A 165 1.94 -10.84 4.08
C GLY A 165 2.75 -9.56 4.29
N LEU A 166 2.95 -8.78 3.23
CA LEU A 166 3.64 -7.50 3.28
C LEU A 166 2.90 -6.47 4.13
N SER A 167 1.58 -6.35 3.97
CA SER A 167 0.76 -5.42 4.77
C SER A 167 0.77 -5.78 6.25
N ARG A 168 0.78 -7.09 6.57
CA ARG A 168 0.91 -7.58 7.95
C ARG A 168 2.29 -7.26 8.54
N GLN A 169 3.35 -7.54 7.80
CA GLN A 169 4.71 -7.20 8.23
C GLN A 169 4.85 -5.70 8.47
N LEU A 170 4.30 -4.89 7.56
CA LEU A 170 4.34 -3.44 7.66
C LEU A 170 3.58 -2.94 8.88
N ARG A 171 2.36 -3.43 9.12
CA ARG A 171 1.61 -3.16 10.36
C ARG A 171 2.40 -3.50 11.62
N ASP A 172 3.00 -4.70 11.66
CA ASP A 172 3.74 -5.18 12.83
C ASP A 172 5.02 -4.35 13.06
N ASP A 173 5.67 -3.90 11.99
CA ASP A 173 6.83 -3.03 12.08
C ASP A 173 6.46 -1.60 12.49
N VAL A 174 5.32 -1.05 12.03
CA VAL A 174 4.82 0.23 12.54
C VAL A 174 4.44 0.13 14.01
N GLN A 175 3.85 -0.99 14.43
CA GLN A 175 3.45 -1.21 15.82
C GLN A 175 4.64 -1.11 16.79
N LYS A 176 5.85 -1.54 16.36
CA LYS A 176 7.09 -1.39 17.14
C LYS A 176 7.55 0.07 17.28
N LEU A 177 6.99 0.98 16.47
CA LEU A 177 7.28 2.41 16.50
C LEU A 177 6.27 3.20 17.34
N LEU A 178 5.13 2.61 17.72
CA LEU A 178 4.18 3.18 18.67
C LEU A 178 4.73 3.09 20.10
#